data_AF-A0A5M6AA24-F1
#
_entry.id   AF-A0A5M6AA24-F1
#
_cell.length_a   1.000
_cell.length_b   1.000
_cell.length_c   1.000
_cell.angle_alpha   90.00
_cell.angle_beta   90.00
_cell.angle_gamma   90.00
#
_symmetry.space_group_name_H-M   'P 1'
#
loop_
_entity.id
_entity.type
_entity.pdbx_description
1 polymer ?
#
loop_
_entity_poly.entity_id
_entity_poly.type
_entity_poly.pdbx_seq_one_letter_code
_entity_poly.pdbx_strand_id
1 'polypeptide(L)'
;MHKFYLTNNIGGGGTNVSRFVDYSQLFSMGNVGLLLNYYYLTLRCKPAFDTKVVKRITESSTISDFINWAREQFKLSRSVWEGFDQTSDNVSINGFLLDNGCGNLVRNMINSGGFTEELMSSEIEPFHDFAEKMSFDIAIAFDYAKKYTYKAGETLDEELQELWDQLTTDKCINLKLSKLTLEILKKNDYSHKVYAPIHGYDFNSFVSYFNDIISAEK
;
A
#
# COMPACT_ATOMS: atom_id res chain seq x y z
N MET A 1 -5.25 -22.86 -5.58
CA MET A 1 -3.91 -22.63 -4.99
C MET A 1 -3.97 -21.31 -4.23
N HIS A 2 -3.54 -21.26 -2.97
CA HIS A 2 -3.55 -20.03 -2.17
C HIS A 2 -2.32 -19.17 -2.49
N LYS A 3 -2.47 -17.84 -2.47
CA LYS A 3 -1.39 -16.87 -2.66
C LYS A 3 -1.24 -16.06 -1.36
N PHE A 4 0.00 -15.93 -0.88
CA PHE A 4 0.34 -15.19 0.33
C PHE A 4 1.15 -13.94 -0.05
N TYR A 5 1.02 -12.86 0.71
CA TYR A 5 1.78 -11.63 0.48
C TYR A 5 2.55 -11.25 1.73
N LEU A 6 3.86 -11.04 1.59
CA LEU A 6 4.69 -10.52 2.67
C LEU A 6 4.62 -8.99 2.68
N THR A 7 4.31 -8.39 3.83
CA THR A 7 4.32 -6.92 3.96
C THR A 7 5.75 -6.39 3.98
N ASN A 8 6.02 -5.44 3.10
CA ASN A 8 7.28 -4.70 3.05
C ASN A 8 7.02 -3.20 2.97
N ASN A 9 7.41 -2.48 4.02
CA ASN A 9 7.30 -1.03 4.12
C ASN A 9 8.64 -0.35 3.87
N ILE A 10 9.31 -0.66 2.77
CA ILE A 10 10.55 0.01 2.37
C ILE A 10 10.35 1.54 2.36
N GLY A 11 11.20 2.27 3.09
CA GLY A 11 11.09 3.71 3.30
C GLY A 11 10.35 4.15 4.58
N GLY A 12 9.43 3.34 5.11
CA GLY A 12 8.55 3.72 6.22
C GLY A 12 8.58 2.84 7.47
N GLY A 13 8.85 1.56 7.30
CA GLY A 13 9.01 0.59 8.39
C GLY A 13 10.40 0.67 9.00
N GLY A 14 10.58 0.12 10.21
CA GLY A 14 11.93 -0.07 10.77
C GLY A 14 12.83 -0.87 9.82
N THR A 15 14.14 -0.76 9.97
CA THR A 15 15.17 -1.43 9.14
C THR A 15 14.92 -2.93 8.93
N ASN A 16 14.30 -3.63 9.90
CA ASN A 16 13.97 -5.05 9.77
C ASN A 16 12.95 -5.34 8.65
N VAL A 17 12.07 -4.39 8.34
CA VAL A 17 11.06 -4.58 7.29
C VAL A 17 11.69 -4.44 5.90
N SER A 18 12.71 -3.58 5.74
CA SER A 18 13.44 -3.52 4.47
C SER A 18 14.45 -4.65 4.29
N ARG A 19 14.86 -5.34 5.38
CA ARG A 19 15.67 -6.57 5.29
C ARG A 19 14.98 -7.71 4.55
N PHE A 20 13.65 -7.69 4.39
CA PHE A 20 12.97 -8.64 3.50
C PHE A 20 13.49 -8.56 2.05
N VAL A 21 13.96 -7.40 1.60
CA VAL A 21 14.59 -7.27 0.27
C VAL A 21 15.91 -8.03 0.20
N ASP A 22 16.71 -7.97 1.26
CA ASP A 22 17.99 -8.70 1.38
C ASP A 22 17.78 -10.21 1.21
N TYR A 23 16.72 -10.74 1.83
CA TYR A 23 16.37 -12.16 1.80
C TYR A 23 15.39 -12.55 0.69
N SER A 24 15.11 -11.66 -0.26
CA SER A 24 14.06 -11.86 -1.27
C SER A 24 14.21 -13.16 -2.09
N GLN A 25 15.44 -13.63 -2.30
CA GLN A 25 15.72 -14.90 -3.00
C GLN A 25 15.08 -16.12 -2.32
N LEU A 26 14.85 -16.06 -1.01
CA LEU A 26 14.18 -17.13 -0.25
C LEU A 26 12.68 -17.20 -0.55
N PHE A 27 12.10 -16.13 -1.09
CA PHE A 27 10.67 -16.01 -1.38
C PHE A 27 10.32 -16.33 -2.84
N SER A 28 11.27 -16.91 -3.59
CA SER A 28 11.03 -17.49 -4.92
C SER A 28 10.07 -18.70 -4.90
N MET A 29 9.48 -19.01 -3.74
CA MET A 29 8.37 -19.94 -3.61
C MET A 29 7.18 -19.44 -4.43
N GLY A 30 6.73 -20.23 -5.39
CA GLY A 30 5.73 -19.84 -6.41
C GLY A 30 4.34 -19.45 -5.91
N ASN A 31 4.13 -19.21 -4.62
CA ASN A 31 2.88 -18.76 -4.02
C ASN A 31 3.04 -17.56 -3.07
N VAL A 32 4.25 -16.97 -2.98
CA VAL A 32 4.53 -15.82 -2.13
C VAL A 32 4.80 -14.57 -2.99
N GLY A 33 3.95 -13.56 -2.82
CA GLY A 33 4.11 -12.22 -3.40
C GLY A 33 4.56 -11.20 -2.36
N LEU A 34 4.67 -9.95 -2.78
CA LEU A 34 5.09 -8.83 -1.93
C LEU A 34 3.99 -7.76 -1.87
N LEU A 35 3.57 -7.41 -0.65
CA LEU A 35 2.72 -6.25 -0.40
C LEU A 35 3.61 -5.06 -0.08
N LEU A 36 3.46 -3.99 -0.86
CA LEU A 36 4.17 -2.72 -0.68
C LEU A 36 3.16 -1.61 -0.40
N ASN A 37 3.63 -0.48 0.11
CA ASN A 37 2.75 0.62 0.50
C ASN A 37 3.11 1.92 -0.24
N TYR A 38 2.15 2.43 -1.01
CA TYR A 38 2.24 3.61 -1.87
C TYR A 38 2.74 4.85 -1.13
N TYR A 39 2.25 5.10 0.09
CA TYR A 39 2.64 6.26 0.89
C TYR A 39 4.16 6.34 1.12
N TYR A 40 4.80 5.19 1.36
CA TYR A 40 6.25 5.15 1.56
C TYR A 40 7.03 5.20 0.26
N LEU A 41 6.54 4.51 -0.78
CA LEU A 41 7.17 4.45 -2.09
C LEU A 41 7.18 5.81 -2.80
N THR A 42 6.14 6.61 -2.62
CA THR A 42 6.00 7.91 -3.31
C THR A 42 6.55 9.10 -2.52
N LEU A 43 7.28 8.86 -1.43
CA LEU A 43 7.91 9.90 -0.61
C LEU A 43 6.92 10.94 -0.07
N ARG A 44 5.65 10.57 0.12
CA ARG A 44 4.63 11.41 0.77
C ARG A 44 4.98 11.70 2.24
N CYS A 45 5.91 10.95 2.80
CA CYS A 45 6.68 11.33 3.97
C CYS A 45 8.17 11.35 3.65
N LYS A 46 8.94 12.08 4.46
CA LYS A 46 10.39 11.90 4.54
C LYS A 46 10.67 10.46 4.99
N PRO A 47 11.32 9.60 4.17
CA PRO A 47 11.60 8.23 4.59
C PRO A 47 12.48 8.23 5.83
N ALA A 48 12.10 7.45 6.84
CA ALA A 48 12.91 7.29 8.04
C ALA A 48 14.16 6.45 7.78
N PHE A 49 14.07 5.53 6.80
CA PHE A 49 15.12 4.60 6.41
C PHE A 49 15.24 4.56 4.88
N ASP A 50 16.38 4.10 4.39
CA ASP A 50 16.61 3.76 2.97
C ASP A 50 16.29 4.89 1.98
N THR A 51 16.37 6.15 2.43
CA THR A 51 15.96 7.32 1.64
C THR A 51 16.63 7.38 0.27
N LYS A 52 17.92 7.03 0.18
CA LYS A 52 18.66 7.01 -1.11
C LYS A 52 18.12 5.94 -2.05
N VAL A 53 17.70 4.80 -1.52
CA VAL A 53 17.14 3.70 -2.30
C VAL A 53 15.75 4.09 -2.79
N VAL A 54 14.86 4.50 -1.88
CA VAL A 54 13.45 4.83 -2.23
C VAL A 54 13.37 5.95 -3.26
N LYS A 55 14.24 6.97 -3.18
CA LYS A 55 14.29 8.06 -4.17
C LYS A 55 14.47 7.59 -5.62
N ARG A 56 15.06 6.42 -5.83
CA ARG A 56 15.34 5.88 -7.17
C ARG A 56 14.16 5.13 -7.79
N ILE A 57 13.06 4.96 -7.06
CA ILE A 57 11.87 4.32 -7.61
C ILE A 57 11.33 5.06 -8.84
N THR A 58 11.51 6.38 -8.91
CA THR A 58 11.09 7.20 -10.05
C THR A 58 11.89 6.94 -11.32
N GLU A 59 13.08 6.35 -11.20
CA GLU A 59 13.96 5.95 -12.31
C GLU A 59 13.72 4.49 -12.74
N SER A 60 12.94 3.73 -11.99
CA SER A 60 12.67 2.32 -12.28
C SER A 60 11.52 2.18 -13.26
N SER A 61 11.63 1.23 -14.18
CA SER A 61 10.56 0.94 -15.15
C SER A 61 9.43 0.14 -14.52
N THR A 62 9.75 -0.83 -13.66
CA THR A 62 8.77 -1.64 -12.93
C THR A 62 9.13 -1.74 -11.44
N ILE A 63 8.18 -2.20 -10.62
CA ILE A 63 8.46 -2.47 -9.21
C ILE A 63 9.44 -3.63 -9.03
N SER A 64 9.43 -4.61 -9.94
CA SER A 64 10.40 -5.70 -9.95
C SER A 64 11.82 -5.18 -10.15
N ASP A 65 12.01 -4.25 -11.10
CA ASP A 65 13.33 -3.64 -11.35
C ASP A 65 13.81 -2.87 -10.13
N PHE A 66 12.91 -2.10 -9.51
CA PHE A 66 13.23 -1.37 -8.28
C PHE A 66 13.68 -2.30 -7.15
N ILE A 67 12.96 -3.40 -6.91
CA ILE A 67 13.28 -4.34 -5.82
C ILE A 67 14.59 -5.07 -6.08
N ASN A 68 14.83 -5.52 -7.32
CA ASN A 68 16.09 -6.16 -7.70
C ASN A 68 17.26 -5.18 -7.56
N TRP A 69 17.09 -3.94 -8.02
CA TRP A 69 18.10 -2.90 -7.84
C TRP A 69 18.36 -2.59 -6.35
N ALA A 70 17.32 -2.45 -5.55
CA ALA A 70 17.42 -2.20 -4.11
C ALA A 70 18.18 -3.32 -3.40
N ARG A 71 17.95 -4.59 -3.78
CA ARG A 71 18.69 -5.75 -3.26
C ARG A 71 20.20 -5.62 -3.52
N GLU A 72 20.60 -5.27 -4.74
CA GLU A 72 22.02 -5.07 -5.06
C GLU A 72 22.64 -3.93 -4.25
N GLN A 73 21.90 -2.83 -4.03
CA GLN A 73 22.42 -1.75 -3.17
C GLN A 73 22.56 -2.16 -1.72
N PHE A 74 21.62 -2.95 -1.20
CA PHE A 74 21.69 -3.42 0.17
C PHE A 74 22.80 -4.44 0.37
N LYS A 75 23.07 -5.31 -0.61
CA LYS A 75 24.25 -6.21 -0.62
C LYS A 75 25.57 -5.45 -0.44
N LEU A 76 25.68 -4.24 -1.01
CA LEU A 76 26.87 -3.40 -0.89
C LEU A 76 26.96 -2.61 0.42
N SER A 77 25.84 -2.45 1.14
CA SER A 77 25.74 -1.52 2.27
C SER A 77 25.33 -2.17 3.59
N ARG A 78 24.98 -3.46 3.59
CA ARG A 78 24.49 -4.18 4.76
C ARG A 78 25.12 -5.57 4.83
N SER A 79 25.21 -6.09 6.05
CA SER A 79 25.57 -7.48 6.30
C SER A 79 24.31 -8.32 6.48
N VAL A 80 24.29 -9.47 5.82
CA VAL A 80 23.34 -10.57 6.02
C VAL A 80 23.93 -11.61 6.96
N TRP A 81 23.14 -12.62 7.34
CA TRP A 81 23.63 -13.75 8.14
C TRP A 81 24.78 -14.48 7.40
N GLU A 82 25.84 -14.88 8.12
CA GLU A 82 27.06 -15.45 7.54
C GLU A 82 26.84 -16.72 6.70
N GLY A 83 25.81 -17.51 7.00
CA GLY A 83 25.46 -18.70 6.23
C GLY A 83 24.51 -18.43 5.05
N PHE A 84 24.16 -17.18 4.78
CA PHE A 84 23.30 -16.78 3.66
C PHE A 84 24.15 -16.13 2.57
N ASP A 85 24.29 -16.83 1.44
CA ASP A 85 24.93 -16.30 0.24
C ASP A 85 23.89 -15.57 -0.62
N GLN A 86 24.01 -14.24 -0.70
CA GLN A 86 23.07 -13.41 -1.44
C GLN A 86 23.44 -13.39 -2.93
N THR A 87 22.58 -13.95 -3.78
CA THR A 87 22.78 -13.95 -5.24
C THR A 87 22.75 -12.53 -5.81
N SER A 88 23.52 -12.31 -6.88
CA SER A 88 23.43 -11.12 -7.73
C SER A 88 22.34 -11.25 -8.81
N ASP A 89 21.79 -12.44 -9.00
CA ASP A 89 20.79 -12.69 -10.04
C ASP A 89 19.45 -12.06 -9.69
N ASN A 90 18.69 -11.65 -10.70
CA ASN A 90 17.34 -11.14 -10.49
C ASN A 90 16.46 -12.22 -9.85
N VAL A 91 15.78 -11.82 -8.78
CA VAL A 91 14.81 -12.66 -8.08
C VAL A 91 13.45 -12.36 -8.67
N SER A 92 12.76 -13.42 -9.08
CA SER A 92 11.35 -13.34 -9.45
C SER A 92 10.50 -13.40 -8.19
N ILE A 93 9.67 -12.37 -7.99
CA ILE A 93 8.64 -12.33 -6.96
C ILE A 93 7.32 -12.67 -7.64
N ASN A 94 6.55 -13.61 -7.09
CA ASN A 94 5.27 -13.97 -7.66
C ASN A 94 4.21 -12.93 -7.29
N GLY A 95 4.28 -11.79 -7.97
CA GLY A 95 3.30 -10.73 -7.96
C GLY A 95 3.40 -9.73 -6.80
N PHE A 96 2.91 -8.54 -7.10
CA PHE A 96 3.01 -7.35 -6.26
C PHE A 96 1.61 -6.84 -5.96
N LEU A 97 1.37 -6.59 -4.68
CA LEU A 97 0.15 -5.99 -4.14
C LEU A 97 0.51 -4.60 -3.61
N LEU A 98 -0.27 -3.59 -3.97
CA LEU A 98 -0.07 -2.22 -3.52
C LEU A 98 -1.15 -1.81 -2.54
N ASP A 99 -0.77 -1.53 -1.30
CA ASP A 99 -1.57 -0.83 -0.31
C ASP A 99 -1.42 0.69 -0.50
N ASN A 100 -2.52 1.44 -0.35
CA ASN A 100 -2.55 2.89 -0.54
C ASN A 100 -1.98 3.66 0.65
N GLY A 101 -2.02 3.10 1.87
CA GLY A 101 -1.56 3.80 3.07
C GLY A 101 -2.45 4.96 3.54
N CYS A 102 -3.77 4.89 3.29
CA CYS A 102 -4.79 5.89 3.65
C CYS A 102 -4.63 6.40 5.08
N GLY A 103 -4.37 5.48 6.02
CA GLY A 103 -4.06 5.75 7.42
C GLY A 103 -3.03 6.89 7.63
N ASN A 104 -1.92 6.83 6.89
CA ASN A 104 -0.85 7.82 6.98
C ASN A 104 -1.13 9.08 6.15
N LEU A 105 -1.84 8.94 5.02
CA LEU A 105 -2.22 10.08 4.17
C LEU A 105 -3.13 11.05 4.93
N VAL A 106 -4.18 10.54 5.57
CA VAL A 106 -5.09 11.38 6.36
C VAL A 106 -4.38 12.04 7.53
N ARG A 107 -3.52 11.30 8.25
CA ARG A 107 -2.70 11.89 9.32
C ARG A 107 -1.88 13.08 8.80
N ASN A 108 -1.24 12.95 7.64
CA ASN A 108 -0.48 14.05 7.05
C ASN A 108 -1.37 15.24 6.68
N MET A 109 -2.57 15.01 6.13
CA MET A 109 -3.53 16.06 5.78
C MET A 109 -4.00 16.83 7.02
N ILE A 110 -4.30 16.13 8.11
CA ILE A 110 -4.69 16.73 9.40
C ILE A 110 -3.56 17.59 9.95
N ASN A 111 -2.34 17.04 10.02
CA ASN A 111 -1.16 17.76 10.50
C ASN A 111 -0.80 18.99 9.64
N SER A 112 -1.24 19.01 8.38
CA SER A 112 -1.04 20.12 7.45
C SER A 112 -2.17 21.17 7.51
N GLY A 113 -3.15 21.00 8.40
CA GLY A 113 -4.16 22.02 8.71
C GLY A 113 -5.47 21.90 7.94
N GLY A 114 -5.81 20.74 7.37
CA GLY A 114 -7.15 20.53 6.81
C GLY A 114 -7.28 19.22 6.05
N PHE A 115 -7.85 18.20 6.70
CA PHE A 115 -8.39 17.05 5.99
C PHE A 115 -9.73 17.41 5.35
N THR A 116 -9.92 17.03 4.08
CA THR A 116 -11.22 17.03 3.42
C THR A 116 -11.40 15.76 2.60
N GLU A 117 -12.64 15.36 2.35
CA GLU A 117 -12.95 14.22 1.48
C GLU A 117 -12.44 14.45 0.05
N GLU A 118 -12.43 15.70 -0.44
CA GLU A 118 -11.92 16.08 -1.76
C GLU A 118 -10.41 15.87 -1.85
N LEU A 119 -9.66 16.23 -0.80
CA LEU A 119 -8.23 15.97 -0.73
C LEU A 119 -7.95 14.47 -0.76
N MET A 120 -8.73 13.66 -0.03
CA MET A 120 -8.56 12.21 -0.09
C MET A 120 -8.90 11.67 -1.49
N SER A 121 -10.00 12.13 -2.07
CA SER A 121 -10.47 11.75 -3.40
C SER A 121 -9.42 12.06 -4.49
N SER A 122 -8.69 13.16 -4.35
CA SER A 122 -7.64 13.58 -5.28
C SER A 122 -6.42 12.66 -5.32
N GLU A 123 -6.26 11.76 -4.34
CA GLU A 123 -5.15 10.80 -4.28
C GLU A 123 -5.46 9.48 -4.99
N ILE A 124 -6.72 9.21 -5.35
CA ILE A 124 -7.12 7.91 -5.94
C ILE A 124 -6.53 7.73 -7.35
N GLU A 125 -6.69 8.70 -8.25
CA GLU A 125 -6.16 8.59 -9.62
C GLU A 125 -4.61 8.50 -9.64
N PRO A 126 -3.86 9.37 -8.92
CA PRO A 126 -2.40 9.25 -8.83
C PRO A 126 -1.91 7.90 -8.26
N PHE A 127 -2.68 7.29 -7.35
CA PHE A 127 -2.37 5.96 -6.82
C PHE A 127 -2.48 4.88 -7.90
N HIS A 128 -3.55 4.89 -8.70
CA HIS A 128 -3.73 3.93 -9.79
C HIS A 128 -2.74 4.18 -10.95
N ASP A 129 -2.44 5.44 -11.28
CA ASP A 129 -1.39 5.80 -12.23
C ASP A 129 -0.02 5.25 -11.80
N PHE A 130 0.29 5.34 -10.51
CA PHE A 130 1.51 4.78 -9.96
C PHE A 130 1.51 3.25 -10.01
N ALA A 131 0.39 2.61 -9.65
CA ALA A 131 0.23 1.16 -9.71
C ALA A 131 0.47 0.63 -11.12
N GLU A 132 -0.11 1.30 -12.12
CA GLU A 132 0.06 0.96 -13.53
C GLU A 132 1.49 1.18 -14.01
N LYS A 133 2.04 2.38 -13.78
CA LYS A 133 3.39 2.74 -14.19
C LYS A 133 4.42 1.74 -13.65
N MET A 134 4.25 1.31 -12.41
CA MET A 134 5.18 0.38 -11.75
C MET A 134 4.81 -1.10 -11.96
N SER A 135 3.78 -1.38 -12.76
CA SER A 135 3.32 -2.73 -13.11
C SER A 135 2.98 -3.60 -11.89
N PHE A 136 2.21 -3.04 -10.94
CA PHE A 136 1.63 -3.83 -9.85
C PHE A 136 0.54 -4.77 -10.39
N ASP A 137 0.41 -5.97 -9.83
CA ASP A 137 -0.63 -6.91 -10.24
C ASP A 137 -2.00 -6.56 -9.64
N ILE A 138 -1.98 -6.06 -8.40
CA ILE A 138 -3.17 -5.74 -7.63
C ILE A 138 -2.95 -4.44 -6.85
N ALA A 139 -3.92 -3.53 -6.90
CA ALA A 139 -4.00 -2.33 -6.07
C ALA A 139 -5.17 -2.44 -5.09
N ILE A 140 -4.96 -2.10 -3.82
CA ILE A 140 -6.02 -2.05 -2.79
C ILE A 140 -6.72 -0.70 -2.90
N ALA A 141 -8.03 -0.72 -3.17
CA ALA A 141 -8.84 0.49 -3.24
C ALA A 141 -8.78 1.27 -1.93
N PHE A 142 -8.97 2.58 -2.01
CA PHE A 142 -9.00 3.43 -0.82
C PHE A 142 -10.16 3.08 0.10
N ASP A 143 -9.85 2.93 1.37
CA ASP A 143 -10.80 2.74 2.44
C ASP A 143 -10.32 3.37 3.74
N TYR A 144 -11.27 3.69 4.62
CA TYR A 144 -11.02 4.07 5.99
C TYR A 144 -11.21 2.85 6.89
N ALA A 145 -10.10 2.22 7.27
CA ALA A 145 -10.08 1.11 8.21
C ALA A 145 -9.44 1.48 9.55
N LYS A 146 -10.03 0.99 10.65
CA LYS A 146 -9.40 1.10 11.96
C LYS A 146 -8.13 0.27 12.01
N LYS A 147 -7.05 0.90 12.42
CA LYS A 147 -5.81 0.20 12.74
C LYS A 147 -5.90 -0.36 14.16
N TYR A 148 -5.84 -1.69 14.30
CA TYR A 148 -5.81 -2.35 15.61
C TYR A 148 -4.41 -2.42 16.24
N THR A 149 -3.42 -1.78 15.61
CA THR A 149 -2.03 -1.75 16.07
C THR A 149 -1.55 -0.31 16.19
N TYR A 150 -1.36 0.17 17.41
CA TYR A 150 -0.92 1.54 17.65
C TYR A 150 0.59 1.56 17.95
N LYS A 151 1.33 2.43 17.27
CA LYS A 151 2.71 2.78 17.66
C LYS A 151 2.66 3.84 18.76
N ALA A 152 3.71 3.92 19.57
CA ALA A 152 3.76 4.79 20.74
C ALA A 152 3.34 6.24 20.40
N GLY A 153 2.30 6.73 21.08
CA GLY A 153 1.75 8.07 20.88
C GLY A 153 0.59 8.19 19.89
N GLU A 154 0.33 7.17 19.04
CA GLU A 154 -0.78 7.21 18.06
C GLU A 154 -2.17 7.19 18.73
N THR A 155 -2.25 6.87 20.03
CA THR A 155 -3.49 6.91 20.81
C THR A 155 -3.68 8.16 21.65
N LEU A 156 -2.75 9.11 21.58
CA LEU A 156 -2.77 10.31 22.44
C LEU A 156 -3.43 11.51 21.76
N ASP A 157 -3.75 11.40 20.48
CA ASP A 157 -4.42 12.44 19.71
C ASP A 157 -5.92 12.11 19.63
N GLU A 158 -6.68 12.65 20.58
CA GLU A 158 -8.13 12.40 20.72
C GLU A 158 -8.91 12.89 19.49
N GLU A 159 -8.53 14.04 18.91
CA GLU A 159 -9.17 14.58 17.70
C GLU A 159 -8.96 13.63 16.50
N LEU A 160 -7.75 13.11 16.32
CA LEU A 160 -7.46 12.12 15.28
C LEU A 160 -8.25 10.81 15.49
N GLN A 161 -8.42 10.38 16.74
CA GLN A 161 -9.21 9.18 17.05
C GLN A 161 -10.69 9.38 16.76
N GLU A 162 -11.28 10.50 17.16
CA GLU A 162 -12.68 10.81 16.90
C GLU A 162 -12.96 10.89 15.40
N LEU A 163 -12.10 11.56 14.64
CA LEU A 163 -12.22 11.61 13.18
C LEU A 163 -12.08 10.23 12.53
N TRP A 164 -11.15 9.39 13.01
CA TRP A 164 -11.05 8.01 12.56
C TRP A 164 -12.26 7.15 12.88
N ASP A 165 -12.83 7.32 14.06
CA ASP A 165 -14.04 6.61 14.43
C ASP A 165 -15.21 7.02 13.53
N GLN A 166 -15.33 8.31 13.18
CA GLN A 166 -16.31 8.80 12.21
C GLN A 166 -16.07 8.21 10.81
N LEU A 167 -14.86 8.34 10.26
CA LEU A 167 -14.58 7.92 8.88
C LEU A 167 -14.66 6.41 8.68
N THR A 168 -14.25 5.62 9.68
CA THR A 168 -14.29 4.15 9.62
C THR A 168 -15.70 3.59 9.81
N THR A 169 -16.61 4.35 10.43
CA THR A 169 -18.01 3.95 10.66
C THR A 169 -18.99 4.51 9.65
N ASP A 170 -18.58 5.50 8.88
CA ASP A 170 -19.39 6.04 7.81
C ASP A 170 -19.34 5.14 6.56
N LYS A 171 -20.42 4.37 6.38
CA LYS A 171 -20.65 3.56 5.18
C LYS A 171 -20.67 4.40 3.90
N CYS A 172 -21.31 5.57 3.93
CA CYS A 172 -21.50 6.41 2.75
C CYS A 172 -20.16 6.95 2.25
N ILE A 173 -19.29 7.38 3.15
CA ILE A 173 -17.96 7.87 2.83
C ILE A 173 -17.09 6.78 2.22
N ASN A 174 -17.02 5.58 2.81
CA ASN A 174 -16.25 4.47 2.24
C ASN A 174 -16.80 4.04 0.86
N LEU A 175 -18.13 4.02 0.72
CA LEU A 175 -18.76 3.70 -0.57
C LEU A 175 -18.45 4.76 -1.63
N LYS A 176 -18.33 6.04 -1.26
CA LYS A 176 -17.92 7.12 -2.16
C LYS A 176 -16.51 6.88 -2.70
N LEU A 177 -15.54 6.47 -1.86
CA LEU A 177 -14.19 6.13 -2.30
C LEU A 177 -14.18 4.94 -3.28
N SER A 178 -14.98 3.91 -2.99
CA SER A 178 -15.14 2.75 -3.89
C SER A 178 -15.74 3.14 -5.24
N LYS A 179 -16.77 3.99 -5.25
CA LYS A 179 -17.40 4.48 -6.48
C LYS A 179 -16.44 5.32 -7.31
N LEU A 180 -15.71 6.24 -6.68
CA LEU A 180 -14.72 7.06 -7.38
C LEU A 180 -13.60 6.20 -7.96
N THR A 181 -13.17 5.16 -7.23
CA THR A 181 -12.24 4.16 -7.76
C THR A 181 -12.80 3.52 -9.03
N LEU A 182 -14.04 3.02 -9.01
CA LEU A 182 -14.69 2.43 -10.19
C LEU A 182 -14.80 3.41 -11.36
N GLU A 183 -15.13 4.68 -11.11
CA GLU A 183 -15.18 5.72 -12.14
C GLU A 183 -13.81 5.94 -12.80
N ILE A 184 -12.75 6.00 -12.00
CA ILE A 184 -11.36 6.13 -12.48
C ILE A 184 -10.95 4.91 -13.31
N LEU A 185 -11.30 3.69 -12.88
CA LEU A 185 -11.04 2.46 -13.62
C LEU A 185 -11.88 2.35 -14.92
N LYS A 186 -13.08 2.93 -14.96
CA LYS A 186 -13.90 2.98 -16.20
C LYS A 186 -13.34 4.01 -17.20
N LYS A 187 -12.76 5.10 -16.69
CA LYS A 187 -12.18 6.19 -17.49
C LYS A 187 -10.82 5.80 -18.08
N ASN A 188 -10.02 5.04 -17.36
CA ASN A 188 -8.65 4.70 -17.72
C ASN A 188 -8.50 3.17 -17.88
N ASP A 189 -7.81 2.72 -18.91
CA ASP A 189 -7.59 1.29 -19.19
C ASP A 189 -6.39 0.76 -18.38
N TYR A 190 -6.57 0.60 -17.07
CA TYR A 190 -5.54 0.05 -16.19
C TYR A 190 -5.47 -1.48 -16.28
N SER A 191 -4.26 -2.04 -16.29
CA SER A 191 -4.03 -3.48 -16.40
C SER A 191 -4.07 -4.22 -15.05
N HIS A 192 -3.81 -3.50 -13.96
CA HIS A 192 -3.81 -4.06 -12.62
C HIS A 192 -5.23 -4.35 -12.11
N LYS A 193 -5.38 -5.39 -11.29
CA LYS A 193 -6.66 -5.68 -10.63
C LYS A 193 -6.85 -4.78 -9.42
N VAL A 194 -8.10 -4.57 -9.03
CA VAL A 194 -8.41 -3.84 -7.79
C VAL A 194 -9.01 -4.78 -6.76
N TYR A 195 -8.46 -4.73 -5.54
CA TYR A 195 -9.04 -5.35 -4.36
C TYR A 195 -9.79 -4.27 -3.59
N ALA A 196 -11.11 -4.34 -3.55
CA ALA A 196 -11.95 -3.41 -2.80
C ALA A 196 -12.29 -3.99 -1.42
N PRO A 197 -11.89 -3.34 -0.31
CA PRO A 197 -12.35 -3.70 1.02
C PRO A 197 -13.87 -3.58 1.15
N ILE A 198 -14.50 -4.51 1.87
CA ILE A 198 -15.93 -4.48 2.17
C ILE A 198 -16.06 -4.10 3.64
N HIS A 199 -16.97 -3.17 3.95
CA HIS A 199 -17.20 -2.67 5.31
C HIS A 199 -18.52 -3.20 5.88
N GLY A 200 -18.53 -3.41 7.19
CA GLY A 200 -19.70 -3.89 7.92
C GLY A 200 -19.37 -4.13 9.39
N TYR A 201 -20.42 -4.18 10.22
CA TYR A 201 -20.36 -4.52 11.64
C TYR A 201 -20.97 -5.88 11.94
N ASP A 202 -21.78 -6.37 11.01
CA ASP A 202 -22.49 -7.65 11.06
C ASP A 202 -22.62 -8.22 9.64
N PHE A 203 -23.07 -9.47 9.53
CA PHE A 203 -23.23 -10.14 8.25
C PHE A 203 -24.09 -9.35 7.25
N ASN A 204 -25.22 -8.77 7.70
CA ASN A 204 -26.17 -8.08 6.83
C ASN A 204 -25.58 -6.77 6.27
N SER A 205 -24.83 -6.03 7.09
CA SER A 205 -24.15 -4.81 6.67
C SER A 205 -23.04 -5.11 5.65
N PHE A 206 -22.25 -6.18 5.83
CA PHE A 206 -21.29 -6.62 4.81
C PHE A 206 -21.97 -6.98 3.48
N VAL A 207 -23.06 -7.75 3.52
CA VAL A 207 -23.82 -8.12 2.31
C VAL A 207 -24.42 -6.88 1.63
N SER A 208 -24.97 -5.95 2.41
CA SER A 208 -25.49 -4.69 1.88
C SER A 208 -24.41 -3.86 1.20
N TYR A 209 -23.24 -3.71 1.84
CA TYR A 209 -22.11 -2.96 1.27
C TYR A 209 -21.59 -3.60 -0.02
N PHE A 210 -21.46 -4.92 -0.03
CA PHE A 210 -21.08 -5.68 -1.22
C PHE A 210 -22.06 -5.44 -2.38
N ASN A 211 -23.37 -5.55 -2.13
CA ASN A 211 -24.38 -5.33 -3.15
C ASN A 211 -24.36 -3.89 -3.70
N ASP A 212 -24.04 -2.90 -2.87
CA ASP A 212 -23.90 -1.51 -3.30
C ASP A 212 -22.70 -1.33 -4.24
N ILE A 213 -21.56 -1.96 -3.96
CA ILE A 213 -20.38 -1.96 -4.87
C ILE A 213 -20.73 -2.62 -6.20
N ILE A 214 -21.28 -3.85 -6.16
CA ILE A 214 -21.63 -4.60 -7.38
C ILE A 214 -22.65 -3.82 -8.23
N SER A 215 -23.54 -3.08 -7.60
CA SER A 215 -24.51 -2.23 -8.31
C SER A 215 -23.84 -1.02 -8.98
N ALA A 216 -22.77 -0.47 -8.39
CA ALA A 216 -21.99 0.64 -8.96
C ALA A 216 -21.03 0.20 -10.09
N GLU A 217 -20.64 -1.07 -10.10
CA GLU A 217 -19.80 -1.65 -11.16
C GLU A 217 -20.55 -1.76 -12.50
N LYS A 218 -21.86 -2.03 -12.45
CA LYS A 218 -22.75 -2.06 -13.62
C LYS A 218 -22.79 -0.72 -14.36
#